data_AF-A0A956HEE6-F1
#
_entry.id   AF-A0A956HEE6-F1
#
_cell.length_a   1.000
_cell.length_b   1.000
_cell.length_c   1.000
_cell.angle_alpha   90.00
_cell.angle_beta   90.00
_cell.angle_gamma   90.00
#
_symmetry.space_group_name_H-M   'P 1'
#
loop_
_entity.id
_entity.type
_entity.pdbx_description
1 polymer ?
#
loop_
_entity_poly.entity_id
_entity_poly.type
_entity_poly.pdbx_seq_one_letter_code
_entity_poly.pdbx_strand_id
1 'polypeptide(L)'
;MRISPDGPKPDWTALETAFEHNAPDTHSYLDLKSGQVITIVDTRPEDEEKRLAIRRGVGRYLHLDPASSREQYRWMERFVASVADEALRERLILAIDGKGAFRRFKDVLLSYPLERDRWFAYRANLLHIYIDSWLDMQDITLGEEPPWGETRQPSEPDIPLEKPLGERGEGPTETLRRRAREYLDAMPALELPAAVSYLQFLIERMPSTNPPE
;
A
#
# COMPACT_ATOMS: atom_id res chain seq x y z
N MET A 1 3.25 -9.83 22.40
CA MET A 1 4.50 -9.24 22.89
C MET A 1 4.38 -9.01 24.37
N ARG A 2 5.48 -9.14 25.10
CA ARG A 2 5.57 -8.76 26.52
C ARG A 2 6.47 -7.53 26.63
N ILE A 3 6.13 -6.62 27.52
CA ILE A 3 6.97 -5.48 27.85
C ILE A 3 7.69 -5.77 29.16
N SER A 4 9.01 -5.64 29.16
CA SER A 4 9.86 -5.77 30.34
C SER A 4 10.89 -4.64 30.35
N PRO A 5 11.07 -3.89 31.45
CA PRO A 5 12.07 -2.82 31.52
C PRO A 5 13.50 -3.28 31.25
N ASP A 6 13.79 -4.57 31.48
CA ASP A 6 15.10 -5.20 31.23
C ASP A 6 15.24 -5.68 29.77
N GLY A 7 14.20 -5.54 28.96
CA GLY A 7 14.16 -5.94 27.56
C GLY A 7 14.94 -5.00 26.64
N PRO A 8 15.26 -5.45 25.41
CA PRO A 8 15.91 -4.61 24.41
C PRO A 8 15.00 -3.44 24.01
N LYS A 9 15.53 -2.22 23.94
CA LYS A 9 14.77 -1.04 23.49
C LYS A 9 14.65 -1.03 21.97
N PRO A 10 13.45 -1.24 21.41
CA PRO A 10 13.27 -1.33 19.98
C PRO A 10 13.46 0.04 19.28
N ASP A 11 14.08 0.04 18.11
CA ASP A 11 13.99 1.18 17.20
C ASP A 11 12.63 1.13 16.48
N TRP A 12 11.64 1.76 17.09
CA TRP A 12 10.28 1.80 16.56
C TRP A 12 10.16 2.45 15.19
N THR A 13 10.97 3.48 14.92
CA THR A 13 10.95 4.18 13.61
C THR A 13 11.45 3.26 12.51
N ALA A 14 12.56 2.54 12.77
CA ALA A 14 13.10 1.58 11.80
C ALA A 14 12.20 0.35 11.65
N LEU A 15 11.53 -0.08 12.72
CA LEU A 15 10.55 -1.17 12.68
C LEU A 15 9.36 -0.78 11.83
N GLU A 16 8.73 0.37 12.08
CA GLU A 16 7.64 0.88 11.27
C GLU A 16 8.03 0.97 9.79
N THR A 17 9.20 1.55 9.51
CA THR A 17 9.74 1.64 8.13
C THR A 17 9.88 0.27 7.48
N ALA A 18 10.34 -0.75 8.22
CA ALA A 18 10.46 -2.12 7.71
C ALA A 18 9.10 -2.73 7.34
N PHE A 19 8.06 -2.48 8.13
CA PHE A 19 6.70 -2.97 7.82
C PHE A 19 6.03 -2.23 6.67
N GLU A 20 6.46 -1.00 6.34
CA GLU A 20 5.96 -0.25 5.19
C GLU A 20 6.50 -0.75 3.85
N HIS A 21 7.75 -1.24 3.82
CA HIS A 21 8.47 -1.58 2.60
C HIS A 21 8.30 -3.06 2.23
N ASN A 22 7.74 -3.33 1.05
CA ASN A 22 7.56 -4.67 0.49
C ASN A 22 8.46 -4.95 -0.73
N ALA A 23 9.65 -4.33 -0.78
CA ALA A 23 10.56 -4.62 -1.89
C ALA A 23 11.02 -6.09 -1.79
N PRO A 24 10.81 -6.92 -2.83
CA PRO A 24 10.99 -8.37 -2.74
C PRO A 24 12.45 -8.80 -2.52
N ASP A 25 13.40 -7.93 -2.83
CA ASP A 25 14.84 -8.12 -2.63
C ASP A 25 15.34 -7.49 -1.33
N THR A 26 14.45 -6.94 -0.50
CA THR A 26 14.78 -6.27 0.76
C THR A 26 14.18 -7.06 1.91
N HIS A 27 15.03 -7.45 2.86
CA HIS A 27 14.63 -8.21 4.04
C HIS A 27 15.05 -7.47 5.29
N SER A 28 14.16 -7.38 6.27
CA SER A 28 14.41 -6.69 7.53
C SER A 28 14.30 -7.65 8.70
N TYR A 29 15.17 -7.47 9.70
CA TYR A 29 15.26 -8.33 10.87
C TYR A 29 15.35 -7.47 12.14
N LEU A 30 14.59 -7.83 13.17
CA LEU A 30 14.75 -7.29 14.51
C LEU A 30 15.82 -8.09 15.27
N ASP A 31 16.84 -7.40 15.77
CA ASP A 31 17.82 -7.98 16.69
C ASP A 31 17.23 -8.02 18.11
N LEU A 32 16.83 -9.20 18.59
CA LEU A 32 16.23 -9.39 19.91
C LEU A 32 17.19 -9.13 21.08
N LYS A 33 18.48 -8.87 20.81
CA LYS A 33 19.43 -8.46 21.84
C LYS A 33 19.53 -6.94 21.99
N SER A 34 19.45 -6.20 20.89
CA SER A 34 19.68 -4.74 20.87
C SER A 34 18.40 -3.93 20.63
N GLY A 35 17.35 -4.55 20.09
CA GLY A 35 16.13 -3.89 19.65
C GLY A 35 16.27 -3.17 18.30
N GLN A 36 17.44 -3.26 17.66
CA GLN A 36 17.70 -2.58 16.41
C GLN A 36 17.18 -3.38 15.21
N VAL A 37 16.75 -2.66 14.17
CA VAL A 37 16.35 -3.27 12.91
C VAL A 37 17.52 -3.28 11.94
N ILE A 38 17.81 -4.45 11.38
CA ILE A 38 18.82 -4.67 10.37
C ILE A 38 18.12 -4.94 9.06
N THR A 39 18.40 -4.12 8.05
CA THR A 39 17.90 -4.32 6.69
C THR A 39 19.04 -4.77 5.79
N ILE A 40 18.76 -5.79 4.98
CA ILE A 40 19.64 -6.32 3.94
C ILE A 40 18.93 -6.24 2.60
N VAL A 41 19.67 -5.93 1.54
CA VAL A 41 19.17 -5.98 0.16
C VAL A 41 19.97 -7.03 -0.58
N ASP A 42 19.32 -8.02 -1.19
CA ASP A 42 19.95 -9.21 -1.79
C ASP A 42 21.06 -8.86 -2.80
N THR A 43 20.86 -7.77 -3.55
CA THR A 43 21.79 -7.32 -4.58
C THR A 43 22.99 -6.52 -4.06
N ARG A 44 23.01 -6.12 -2.78
CA ARG A 44 24.07 -5.28 -2.20
C ARG A 44 25.21 -6.15 -1.60
N PRO A 45 26.45 -6.05 -2.10
CA PRO A 45 27.59 -6.79 -1.56
C PRO A 45 27.97 -6.36 -0.14
N GLU A 46 27.79 -5.07 0.19
CA GLU A 46 28.10 -4.49 1.50
C GLU A 46 27.31 -5.14 2.65
N ASP A 47 26.16 -5.76 2.34
CA ASP A 47 25.33 -6.45 3.33
C ASP A 47 25.83 -7.87 3.67
N GLU A 48 26.90 -8.38 3.06
CA GLU A 48 27.36 -9.76 3.29
C GLU A 48 27.77 -10.03 4.73
N GLU A 49 28.38 -9.03 5.40
CA GLU A 49 28.71 -9.14 6.82
C GLU A 49 27.45 -9.26 7.68
N LYS A 50 26.40 -8.48 7.37
CA LYS A 50 25.10 -8.57 8.03
C LYS A 50 24.45 -9.94 7.80
N ARG A 51 24.46 -10.45 6.57
CA ARG A 51 23.94 -11.79 6.25
C ARG A 51 24.66 -12.88 7.03
N LEU A 52 25.99 -12.78 7.14
CA LEU A 52 26.78 -13.73 7.93
C LEU A 52 26.45 -13.64 9.43
N ALA A 53 26.28 -12.43 9.97
CA ALA A 53 25.87 -12.23 11.35
C ALA A 53 24.48 -12.83 11.64
N ILE A 54 23.51 -12.60 10.75
CA ILE A 54 22.16 -13.16 10.85
C ILE A 54 22.20 -14.70 10.83
N ARG A 55 22.91 -15.29 9.85
CA ARG A 55 23.05 -16.76 9.74
C ARG A 55 23.70 -17.40 10.96
N ARG A 56 24.68 -16.72 11.58
CA ARG A 56 25.38 -17.22 12.78
C ARG A 56 24.59 -17.00 14.07
N GLY A 57 23.76 -15.95 14.12
CA GLY A 57 22.96 -15.56 15.28
C GLY A 57 21.64 -16.33 15.40
N VAL A 58 21.68 -17.65 15.44
CA VAL A 58 20.49 -18.51 15.56
C VAL A 58 19.66 -18.09 16.78
N GLY A 59 18.37 -17.78 16.56
CA GLY A 59 17.43 -17.36 17.61
C GLY A 59 17.58 -15.90 18.08
N ARG A 60 18.56 -15.14 17.56
CA ARG A 60 18.75 -13.72 17.90
C ARG A 60 18.00 -12.78 16.96
N TYR A 61 17.91 -13.13 15.69
CA TYR A 61 17.32 -12.27 14.66
C TYR A 61 15.95 -12.78 14.27
N LEU A 62 14.96 -11.91 14.41
CA LEU A 62 13.59 -12.18 14.03
C LEU A 62 13.29 -11.49 12.69
N HIS A 63 12.95 -12.26 11.66
CA HIS A 63 12.56 -11.70 10.37
C HIS A 63 11.25 -10.93 10.49
N LEU A 64 11.22 -9.68 10.03
CA LEU A 64 10.02 -8.83 10.01
C LEU A 64 9.20 -9.15 8.77
N ASP A 65 7.90 -9.42 8.94
CA ASP A 65 7.00 -9.78 7.83
C ASP A 65 6.07 -8.60 7.48
N PRO A 66 6.47 -7.72 6.54
CA PRO A 66 5.70 -6.54 6.19
C PRO A 66 4.30 -6.89 5.69
N ALA A 67 3.37 -5.95 5.85
CA ALA A 67 2.00 -6.16 5.38
C ALA A 67 1.98 -6.36 3.87
N SER A 68 1.61 -7.56 3.40
CA SER A 68 1.68 -7.93 1.98
C SER A 68 0.98 -6.92 1.05
N SER A 69 1.37 -6.89 -0.23
CA SER A 69 0.69 -6.05 -1.23
C SER A 69 -0.82 -6.32 -1.31
N ARG A 70 -1.25 -7.56 -1.06
CA ARG A 70 -2.68 -7.91 -1.01
C ARG A 70 -3.37 -7.28 0.19
N GLU A 71 -2.70 -7.28 1.35
CA GLU A 71 -3.20 -6.65 2.57
C GLU A 71 -3.33 -5.14 2.41
N GLN A 72 -2.29 -4.48 1.90
CA GLN A 72 -2.33 -3.04 1.65
C GLN A 72 -3.38 -2.66 0.61
N TYR A 73 -3.64 -3.54 -0.37
CA TYR A 73 -4.73 -3.35 -1.32
C TYR A 73 -6.11 -3.43 -0.65
N ARG A 74 -6.31 -4.35 0.32
CA ARG A 74 -7.55 -4.38 1.13
C ARG A 74 -7.74 -3.09 1.92
N TRP A 75 -6.67 -2.51 2.45
CA TRP A 75 -6.75 -1.21 3.14
C TRP A 75 -7.23 -0.10 2.20
N MET A 76 -6.77 -0.10 0.94
CA MET A 76 -7.27 0.83 -0.09
C MET A 76 -8.76 0.57 -0.37
N GLU A 77 -9.18 -0.68 -0.55
CA GLU A 77 -10.59 -1.03 -0.79
C GLU A 77 -11.50 -0.53 0.35
N ARG A 78 -11.12 -0.78 1.61
CA ARG A 78 -11.86 -0.31 2.79
C ARG A 78 -11.92 1.21 2.86
N PHE A 79 -10.81 1.89 2.60
CA PHE A 79 -10.79 3.35 2.59
C PHE A 79 -11.69 3.94 1.51
N VAL A 80 -11.66 3.38 0.29
CA VAL A 80 -12.52 3.81 -0.82
C VAL A 80 -14.00 3.62 -0.46
N ALA A 81 -14.35 2.51 0.18
CA ALA A 81 -15.71 2.26 0.66
C ALA A 81 -16.21 3.33 1.65
N SER A 82 -15.29 3.92 2.44
CA SER A 82 -15.65 4.93 3.45
C SER A 82 -15.65 6.38 2.96
N VAL A 83 -15.29 6.62 1.70
CA VAL A 83 -15.35 7.97 1.10
C VAL A 83 -16.81 8.41 0.93
N ALA A 84 -17.18 9.52 1.57
CA ALA A 84 -18.53 10.06 1.52
C ALA A 84 -18.87 10.70 0.17
N ASP A 85 -17.92 11.42 -0.44
CA ASP A 85 -18.08 12.01 -1.77
C ASP A 85 -18.21 10.92 -2.84
N GLU A 86 -19.39 10.83 -3.45
CA GLU A 86 -19.72 9.77 -4.40
C GLU A 86 -18.88 9.85 -5.68
N ALA A 87 -18.62 11.07 -6.19
CA ALA A 87 -17.85 11.27 -7.40
C ALA A 87 -16.37 10.89 -7.18
N LEU A 88 -15.82 11.22 -6.00
CA LEU A 88 -14.48 10.78 -5.63
C LEU A 88 -14.42 9.27 -5.43
N ARG A 89 -15.41 8.69 -4.73
CA ARG A 89 -15.50 7.25 -4.50
C ARG A 89 -15.51 6.46 -5.81
N GLU A 90 -16.34 6.85 -6.77
CA GLU A 90 -16.38 6.23 -8.11
C GLU A 90 -15.04 6.34 -8.83
N ARG A 91 -14.41 7.51 -8.78
CA ARG A 91 -13.09 7.73 -9.39
C ARG A 91 -12.02 6.84 -8.75
N LEU A 92 -12.05 6.65 -7.43
CA LEU A 92 -11.13 5.78 -6.72
C LEU A 92 -11.40 4.28 -7.01
N ILE A 93 -12.66 3.86 -7.09
CA ILE A 93 -13.04 2.49 -7.52
C ILE A 93 -12.37 2.14 -8.85
N LEU A 94 -12.44 3.04 -9.83
CA LEU A 94 -11.78 2.86 -11.13
C LEU A 94 -10.25 2.92 -11.01
N ALA A 95 -9.72 3.82 -10.17
CA ALA A 95 -8.28 3.98 -10.01
C ALA A 95 -7.60 2.72 -9.45
N ILE A 96 -8.26 2.03 -8.52
CA ILE A 96 -7.70 0.84 -7.87
C ILE A 96 -7.85 -0.45 -8.69
N ASP A 97 -8.52 -0.41 -9.84
CA ASP A 97 -8.72 -1.59 -10.68
C ASP A 97 -7.47 -1.91 -11.51
N GLY A 98 -7.00 -3.16 -11.50
CA GLY A 98 -5.90 -3.66 -12.34
C GLY A 98 -4.48 -3.16 -12.00
N LYS A 99 -3.54 -3.45 -12.92
CA LYS A 99 -2.09 -3.14 -12.75
C LYS A 99 -1.88 -1.63 -12.57
N GLY A 100 -1.08 -1.25 -11.57
CA GLY A 100 -0.77 0.15 -11.27
C GLY A 100 -1.78 0.85 -10.34
N ALA A 101 -2.67 0.09 -9.69
CA ALA A 101 -3.68 0.57 -8.76
C ALA A 101 -3.13 1.54 -7.68
N PHE A 102 -2.07 1.13 -6.96
CA PHE A 102 -1.46 1.96 -5.90
C PHE A 102 -1.02 3.33 -6.39
N ARG A 103 -0.48 3.41 -7.62
CA ARG A 103 -0.05 4.67 -8.22
C ARG A 103 -1.26 5.54 -8.53
N ARG A 104 -2.21 5.02 -9.30
CA ARG A 104 -3.41 5.77 -9.71
C ARG A 104 -4.24 6.24 -8.52
N PHE A 105 -4.37 5.42 -7.49
CA PHE A 105 -5.04 5.78 -6.24
C PHE A 105 -4.41 7.04 -5.62
N LYS A 106 -3.08 7.04 -5.46
CA LYS A 106 -2.35 8.22 -4.95
C LYS A 106 -2.49 9.41 -5.89
N ASP A 107 -2.42 9.19 -7.20
CA ASP A 107 -2.56 10.26 -8.21
C ASP A 107 -3.94 10.93 -8.13
N VAL A 108 -5.02 10.17 -7.89
CA VAL A 108 -6.35 10.73 -7.66
C VAL A 108 -6.34 11.59 -6.39
N LEU A 109 -5.79 11.08 -5.28
CA LEU A 109 -5.75 11.80 -4.00
C LEU A 109 -4.92 13.10 -4.04
N LEU A 110 -4.00 13.27 -5.00
CA LEU A 110 -3.28 14.55 -5.17
C LEU A 110 -4.22 15.73 -5.43
N SER A 111 -5.39 15.48 -6.02
CA SER A 111 -6.42 16.51 -6.26
C SER A 111 -7.36 16.72 -5.07
N TYR A 112 -7.24 15.93 -4.00
CA TYR A 112 -8.12 15.94 -2.83
C TYR A 112 -7.30 15.95 -1.53
N PRO A 113 -6.70 17.09 -1.13
CA PRO A 113 -5.76 17.15 -0.01
C PRO A 113 -6.34 16.61 1.32
N LEU A 114 -7.59 16.93 1.63
CA LEU A 114 -8.24 16.46 2.85
C LEU A 114 -8.39 14.93 2.89
N GLU A 115 -8.80 14.32 1.77
CA GLU A 115 -8.93 12.86 1.65
C GLU A 115 -7.57 12.18 1.59
N ARG A 116 -6.56 12.84 1.03
CA ARG A 116 -5.17 12.39 1.06
C ARG A 116 -4.64 12.31 2.49
N ASP A 117 -4.85 13.34 3.29
CA ASP A 117 -4.43 13.35 4.69
C ASP A 117 -5.21 12.31 5.50
N ARG A 118 -6.52 12.15 5.23
CA ARG A 118 -7.36 11.10 5.82
C ARG A 118 -6.82 9.71 5.47
N TRP A 119 -6.43 9.47 4.22
CA TRP A 119 -5.84 8.21 3.78
C TRP A 119 -4.54 7.90 4.53
N PHE A 120 -3.65 8.87 4.69
CA PHE A 120 -2.38 8.64 5.39
C PHE A 120 -2.60 8.29 6.87
N ALA A 121 -3.47 9.03 7.56
CA ALA A 121 -3.83 8.71 8.94
C ALA A 121 -4.49 7.32 9.06
N TYR A 122 -5.41 7.00 8.14
CA TYR A 122 -6.09 5.71 8.10
C TYR A 122 -5.13 4.54 7.87
N ARG A 123 -4.23 4.68 6.89
CA ARG A 123 -3.20 3.67 6.58
C ARG A 123 -2.21 3.50 7.73
N ALA A 124 -1.75 4.59 8.34
CA ALA A 124 -0.82 4.52 9.48
C ALA A 124 -1.43 3.74 10.65
N ASN A 125 -2.67 4.04 11.01
CA ASN A 125 -3.37 3.29 12.07
C ASN A 125 -3.54 1.80 11.71
N LEU A 126 -3.88 1.45 10.46
CA LEU A 126 -3.95 0.05 10.03
C LEU A 126 -2.59 -0.66 10.06
N LEU A 127 -1.52 0.05 9.72
CA LEU A 127 -0.15 -0.46 9.82
C LEU A 127 0.20 -0.74 11.29
N HIS A 128 -0.13 0.17 12.21
CA HIS A 128 0.09 -0.03 13.64
C HIS A 128 -0.68 -1.23 14.19
N ILE A 129 -1.95 -1.39 13.81
CA ILE A 129 -2.75 -2.59 14.16
C ILE A 129 -2.08 -3.87 13.66
N TYR A 130 -1.56 -3.84 12.44
CA TYR A 130 -0.87 -4.98 11.84
C TYR A 130 0.42 -5.29 12.60
N ILE A 131 1.24 -4.28 12.91
CA ILE A 131 2.48 -4.43 13.66
C ILE A 131 2.19 -5.00 15.06
N ASP A 132 1.22 -4.44 15.79
CA ASP A 132 0.84 -4.90 17.12
C ASP A 132 0.41 -6.37 17.08
N SER A 133 -0.49 -6.72 16.16
CA SER A 133 -0.97 -8.10 15.96
C SER A 133 0.16 -9.06 15.62
N TRP A 134 1.09 -8.63 14.78
CA TRP A 134 2.24 -9.42 14.39
C TRP A 134 3.19 -9.66 15.57
N LEU A 135 3.55 -8.60 16.31
CA LEU A 135 4.39 -8.68 17.50
C LEU A 135 3.75 -9.53 18.61
N ASP A 136 2.42 -9.55 18.68
CA ASP A 136 1.66 -10.45 19.56
C ASP A 136 1.82 -11.92 19.20
N MET A 137 1.84 -12.26 17.92
CA MET A 137 2.04 -13.63 17.46
C MET A 137 3.47 -14.16 17.68
N GLN A 138 4.48 -13.29 17.74
CA GLN A 138 5.88 -13.72 17.86
C GLN A 138 6.31 -14.12 19.29
N ASP A 139 5.46 -13.89 20.31
CA ASP A 139 5.75 -14.13 21.74
C ASP A 139 7.13 -13.61 22.22
N ILE A 140 7.53 -12.43 21.73
CA ILE A 140 8.80 -11.78 22.11
C ILE A 140 8.65 -10.83 23.29
N THR A 141 9.78 -10.48 23.91
CA THR A 141 9.86 -9.48 24.99
C THR A 141 10.65 -8.25 24.53
N LEU A 142 10.06 -7.05 24.63
CA LEU A 142 10.70 -5.77 24.31
C LEU A 142 10.78 -4.86 25.53
N GLY A 143 11.69 -3.88 25.46
CA GLY A 143 12.03 -2.93 26.52
C GLY A 143 11.04 -1.77 26.70
N GLU A 144 10.27 -1.45 25.67
CA GLU A 144 9.43 -0.25 25.61
C GLU A 144 8.16 -0.56 24.81
N GLU A 145 7.08 0.17 25.10
CA GLU A 145 5.84 0.12 24.34
C GLU A 145 5.95 0.88 23.01
N PRO A 146 5.13 0.55 21.99
CA PRO A 146 5.10 1.30 20.75
C PRO A 146 4.71 2.77 20.95
N PRO A 147 5.30 3.71 20.19
CA PRO A 147 5.09 5.14 20.39
C PRO A 147 3.74 5.63 19.89
N TRP A 148 3.03 4.84 19.09
CA TRP A 148 1.70 5.16 18.56
C TRP A 148 0.56 4.93 19.56
N GLY A 149 0.82 4.27 20.70
CA GLY A 149 -0.18 4.03 21.74
C GLY A 149 -1.31 3.09 21.31
N GLU A 150 -2.52 3.30 21.84
CA GLU A 150 -3.66 2.44 21.55
C GLU A 150 -4.15 2.60 20.10
N THR A 151 -4.09 1.52 19.33
CA THR A 151 -4.61 1.47 17.97
C THR A 151 -6.13 1.27 17.96
N ARG A 152 -6.82 1.97 17.05
CA ARG A 152 -8.29 1.90 16.96
C ARG A 152 -8.71 1.18 15.69
N GLN A 153 -9.40 0.06 15.82
CA GLN A 153 -9.99 -0.62 14.68
C GLN A 153 -10.92 0.34 13.92
N PRO A 154 -10.77 0.48 12.59
CA PRO A 154 -11.73 1.25 11.81
C PRO A 154 -13.14 0.71 11.99
N SER A 155 -14.12 1.61 12.02
CA SER A 155 -15.53 1.27 12.14
C SER A 155 -16.08 0.54 10.91
N GLU A 156 -15.43 0.73 9.77
CA GLU A 156 -15.84 0.21 8.49
C GLU A 156 -15.45 -1.27 8.38
N PRO A 157 -16.39 -2.13 7.96
CA PRO A 157 -16.16 -3.56 7.92
C PRO A 157 -15.07 -3.91 6.90
N ASP A 158 -14.27 -4.94 7.20
CA ASP A 158 -13.28 -5.49 6.27
C ASP A 158 -13.96 -6.41 5.25
N ILE A 159 -14.74 -5.80 4.36
CA ILE A 159 -15.44 -6.48 3.28
C ILE A 159 -14.81 -5.99 1.96
N PRO A 160 -14.50 -6.90 1.02
CA PRO A 160 -14.02 -6.51 -0.30
C PRO A 160 -14.97 -5.49 -0.95
N LEU A 161 -14.39 -4.42 -1.49
CA LEU A 161 -15.17 -3.38 -2.16
C LEU A 161 -15.94 -3.99 -3.33
N GLU A 162 -17.25 -3.80 -3.37
CA GLU A 162 -18.05 -4.16 -4.52
C GLU A 162 -17.61 -3.33 -5.72
N LYS A 163 -16.92 -3.98 -6.65
CA LYS A 163 -16.55 -3.40 -7.94
C LYS A 163 -17.70 -3.63 -8.92
N PRO A 164 -18.05 -2.64 -9.75
CA PRO A 164 -19.01 -2.87 -10.83
C PRO A 164 -18.63 -4.12 -11.61
N LEU A 165 -19.50 -5.12 -11.67
CA LEU A 165 -19.26 -6.31 -12.48
C LEU A 165 -19.11 -5.85 -13.93
N GLY A 166 -17.92 -6.03 -14.49
CA GLY A 166 -17.79 -5.95 -15.92
C GLY A 166 -18.51 -7.12 -16.57
N GLU A 167 -19.11 -6.89 -17.74
CA GLU A 167 -19.71 -7.99 -18.48
C GLU A 167 -18.60 -8.98 -18.87
N ARG A 168 -18.76 -10.27 -18.48
CA ARG A 168 -17.87 -11.40 -18.82
C ARG A 168 -16.48 -11.43 -18.14
N GLY A 169 -16.41 -11.18 -16.83
CA GLY A 169 -15.16 -11.37 -16.06
C GLY A 169 -14.08 -10.33 -16.35
N GLU A 170 -14.44 -9.29 -17.09
CA GLU A 170 -13.65 -8.07 -17.27
C GLU A 170 -13.81 -7.16 -16.04
N GLY A 171 -12.75 -6.47 -15.63
CA GLY A 171 -12.84 -5.46 -14.57
C GLY A 171 -13.65 -4.23 -15.03
N PRO A 172 -14.10 -3.36 -14.10
CA PRO A 172 -14.83 -2.13 -14.41
C PRO A 172 -14.13 -1.28 -15.48
N THR A 173 -12.81 -1.18 -15.43
CA THR A 173 -12.02 -0.39 -16.39
C THR A 173 -12.09 -0.96 -17.80
N GLU A 174 -12.00 -2.28 -17.95
CA GLU A 174 -12.03 -2.91 -19.28
C GLU A 174 -13.43 -2.84 -19.89
N THR A 175 -14.47 -2.94 -19.06
CA THR A 175 -15.85 -2.70 -19.51
C THR A 175 -16.05 -1.28 -20.04
N LEU A 176 -15.49 -0.27 -19.37
CA LEU A 176 -15.52 1.11 -19.86
C LEU A 176 -14.74 1.27 -21.16
N ARG A 177 -13.56 0.64 -21.28
CA ARG A 177 -12.76 0.63 -22.52
C ARG A 177 -13.54 0.03 -23.67
N ARG A 178 -14.21 -1.10 -23.45
CA ARG A 178 -15.06 -1.74 -24.46
C ARG A 178 -16.19 -0.83 -24.90
N ARG A 179 -16.96 -0.26 -23.97
CA ARG A 179 -18.03 0.69 -24.29
C ARG A 179 -17.52 1.90 -25.05
N ALA A 180 -16.35 2.44 -24.68
CA ALA A 180 -15.74 3.55 -25.41
C ALA A 180 -15.39 3.17 -26.86
N ARG A 181 -14.87 1.96 -27.10
CA ARG A 181 -14.62 1.45 -28.46
C ARG A 181 -15.92 1.32 -29.26
N GLU A 182 -16.97 0.76 -28.66
CA GLU A 182 -18.30 0.64 -29.29
C GLU A 182 -18.86 2.01 -29.72
N TYR A 183 -18.72 3.04 -28.88
CA TYR A 183 -19.14 4.40 -29.24
C TYR A 183 -18.29 5.03 -30.34
N LEU A 184 -16.97 4.78 -30.35
CA LEU A 184 -16.09 5.27 -31.41
C LEU A 184 -16.42 4.59 -32.75
N ASP A 185 -16.73 3.29 -32.74
CA ASP A 185 -17.09 2.53 -33.95
C ASP A 185 -18.45 2.97 -34.53
N ALA A 186 -19.40 3.37 -33.68
CA ALA A 186 -20.73 3.84 -34.08
C ALA A 186 -20.78 5.34 -34.45
N MET A 187 -19.69 6.08 -34.24
CA MET A 187 -19.65 7.54 -34.40
C MET A 187 -19.64 7.96 -35.89
N PRO A 188 -20.41 8.99 -36.30
CA PRO A 188 -20.31 9.53 -37.65
C PRO A 188 -18.90 10.05 -37.97
N ALA A 189 -18.42 9.82 -39.19
CA ALA A 189 -17.05 10.16 -39.60
C ALA A 189 -16.70 11.65 -39.42
N LEU A 190 -17.69 12.55 -39.47
CA LEU A 190 -17.51 13.99 -39.28
C LEU A 190 -17.12 14.36 -37.83
N GLU A 191 -17.51 13.55 -36.85
CA GLU A 191 -17.26 13.81 -35.42
C GLU A 191 -15.93 13.19 -34.94
N LEU A 192 -15.37 12.24 -35.68
CA LEU A 192 -14.13 11.53 -35.31
C LEU A 192 -12.94 12.47 -35.04
N PRO A 193 -12.68 13.55 -35.81
CA PRO A 193 -11.57 14.45 -35.51
C PRO A 193 -11.69 15.09 -34.12
N ALA A 194 -12.89 15.53 -33.73
CA ALA A 194 -13.13 16.13 -32.42
C ALA A 194 -12.95 15.11 -31.29
N ALA A 195 -13.47 13.89 -31.48
CA ALA A 195 -13.29 12.80 -30.52
C ALA A 195 -11.80 12.46 -30.32
N VAL A 196 -11.02 12.35 -31.41
CA VAL A 196 -9.57 12.09 -31.35
C VAL A 196 -8.85 13.21 -30.58
N SER A 197 -9.14 14.48 -30.88
CA SER A 197 -8.52 15.61 -30.17
C SER A 197 -8.83 15.60 -28.68
N TYR A 198 -10.08 15.29 -28.29
CA TYR A 198 -10.45 15.21 -26.88
C TYR A 198 -9.75 14.04 -26.16
N LEU A 199 -9.68 12.87 -26.79
CA LEU A 199 -8.97 11.72 -26.23
C LEU A 199 -7.47 11.99 -26.08
N GLN A 200 -6.84 12.65 -27.05
CA GLN A 200 -5.43 13.09 -26.95
C GLN A 200 -5.22 14.02 -25.77
N PHE A 201 -6.06 15.05 -25.64
CA PHE A 201 -6.03 15.96 -24.50
C PHE A 201 -6.14 15.22 -23.16
N LEU A 202 -7.04 14.23 -23.05
CA LEU A 202 -7.19 13.44 -21.82
C LEU A 202 -5.95 12.59 -21.51
N ILE A 203 -5.29 12.02 -22.52
CA ILE A 203 -4.06 11.24 -22.37
C ILE A 203 -2.91 12.13 -21.88
N GLU A 204 -2.76 13.32 -22.48
CA GLU A 204 -1.71 14.28 -22.14
C GLU A 204 -1.92 14.95 -20.78
N ARG A 205 -3.18 15.10 -20.33
CA ARG A 205 -3.52 15.69 -19.03
C ARG A 205 -3.29 14.74 -17.86
N MET A 206 -3.13 13.43 -18.09
CA MET A 206 -2.64 12.54 -17.05
C MET A 206 -1.17 12.87 -16.76
N PRO A 207 -0.77 13.13 -15.51
CA PRO A 207 0.61 13.51 -15.21
C PRO A 207 1.56 12.45 -15.75
N SER A 208 2.33 12.84 -16.76
CA SER A 208 3.31 12.02 -17.46
C SER A 208 4.24 11.36 -16.45
N THR A 209 4.22 10.04 -16.43
CA THR A 209 5.09 9.23 -15.58
C THR A 209 6.48 9.10 -16.20
N ASN A 210 7.22 10.19 -16.37
CA ASN A 210 8.64 10.11 -16.69
C ASN A 210 9.44 10.55 -15.46
N PRO A 211 10.23 9.67 -14.82
CA PRO A 211 11.30 10.14 -13.94
C PRO A 211 12.33 10.92 -14.79
N PRO A 212 13.00 11.94 -14.25
CA PRO A 212 14.17 12.51 -14.90
C PRO A 212 15.25 11.42 -15.01
N GLU A 213 15.89 11.35 -16.18
CA GLU A 213 17.12 10.57 -16.44
C GLU A 213 18.27 11.00 -15.53
#